data_AF-A0A9E4HLJ8-F1
#
_entry.id   AF-A0A9E4HLJ8-F1
#
_cell.length_a   1.000
_cell.length_b   1.000
_cell.length_c   1.000
_cell.angle_alpha   90.00
_cell.angle_beta   90.00
_cell.angle_gamma   90.00
#
_symmetry.space_group_name_H-M   'P 1'
#
loop_
_entity.id
_entity.type
_entity.pdbx_description
1 polymer ?
#
loop_
_entity_poly.entity_id
_entity_poly.type
_entity_poly.pdbx_seq_one_letter_code
_entity_poly.pdbx_strand_id
1 'polypeptide(L)' 'MHLFLLGVSHHSAPVDLRERVDFSRRGVPAALAALADTPGTAEVVVLSTCNRAEGLTHSA' A
#
# COMPACT_ATOMS: atom_id res chain seq x y z
N MET A 1 -17.01 9.39 -4.48
CA MET A 1 -16.16 8.30 -5.02
C MET A 1 -14.74 8.83 -5.14
N HIS A 2 -13.94 8.63 -4.09
CA HIS A 2 -12.54 9.09 -4.03
C HIS A 2 -11.64 7.87 -3.83
N LEU A 3 -10.66 7.73 -4.73
CA LEU A 3 -9.61 6.72 -4.61
C LEU A 3 -8.36 7.39 -4.07
N PHE A 4 -7.82 6.83 -3.01
CA PHE A 4 -6.55 7.29 -2.43
C PHE A 4 -5.49 6.23 -2.69
N LEU A 5 -4.38 6.65 -3.29
CA LEU A 5 -3.19 5.83 -3.46
C LEU A 5 -2.13 6.32 -2.49
N LEU A 6 -1.64 5.44 -1.63
CA LEU A 6 -0.53 5.70 -0.73
C LEU A 6 0.57 4.68 -0.97
N GLY A 7 1.79 5.15 -1.21
CA GLY A 7 2.94 4.26 -1.34
C GLY A 7 4.07 4.85 -2.17
N VAL A 8 4.97 3.97 -2.60
CA VAL A 8 6.17 4.32 -3.35
C VAL A 8 6.35 3.42 -4.56
N SER A 9 6.96 3.98 -5.60
CA SER A 9 7.33 3.26 -6.82
C SER A 9 8.76 3.60 -7.23
N HIS A 10 9.32 2.87 -8.20
CA HIS A 10 10.64 3.14 -8.75
C HIS A 10 10.78 4.54 -9.38
N HIS A 11 9.68 5.20 -9.73
CA HIS A 11 9.69 6.58 -10.22
C HIS A 11 9.79 7.62 -9.10
N SER A 12 9.27 7.30 -7.91
CA SER A 12 9.18 8.25 -6.78
C SER A 12 10.20 7.97 -5.68
N ALA A 13 10.82 6.79 -5.66
CA ALA A 13 11.73 6.38 -4.60
C ALA A 13 12.88 5.49 -5.11
N PRO A 14 14.11 5.70 -4.60
CA PRO A 14 15.23 4.80 -4.85
C PRO A 14 14.98 3.43 -4.20
N VAL A 15 15.77 2.43 -4.61
CA VAL A 15 15.57 1.02 -4.24
C VAL A 15 15.71 0.78 -2.74
N ASP A 16 16.67 1.43 -2.09
CA ASP A 16 16.93 1.33 -0.65
C ASP A 16 15.76 1.83 0.20
N LEU A 17 15.04 2.86 -0.27
CA LEU A 17 13.82 3.31 0.38
C LEU A 17 12.69 2.30 0.14
N ARG A 18 12.51 1.81 -1.09
CA ARG A 18 11.48 0.81 -1.42
C ARG A 18 11.60 -0.47 -0.60
N GLU A 19 12.82 -0.97 -0.38
CA GLU A 19 13.07 -2.17 0.45
C GLU A 19 12.67 -1.99 1.92
N ARG A 20 12.61 -0.75 2.42
CA ARG A 20 12.14 -0.45 3.78
C ARG A 20 10.62 -0.41 3.89
N VAL A 21 9.94 -0.08 2.79
CA VAL A 21 8.47 -0.01 2.70
C VAL A 21 7.85 -1.27 2.10
N ASP A 22 8.67 -2.24 1.70
CA ASP A 22 8.22 -3.49 1.11
C ASP A 22 7.35 -4.28 2.11
N PHE A 23 6.15 -4.64 1.65
CA PHE A 23 5.20 -5.42 2.42
C PHE A 23 5.64 -6.86 2.62
N SER A 24 6.68 -7.34 1.93
CA SER A 24 7.26 -8.68 2.16
C SER A 24 7.70 -8.92 3.62
N ARG A 25 8.16 -7.87 4.33
CA ARG A 25 8.62 -7.99 5.73
C ARG A 25 7.48 -8.16 6.75
N ARG A 26 6.32 -7.54 6.52
CA ARG A 26 5.14 -7.61 7.42
C ARG A 26 4.04 -8.53 6.87
N GLY A 27 4.12 -8.90 5.60
CA GLY A 27 3.10 -9.63 4.85
C GLY A 27 2.04 -8.71 4.25
N VAL A 28 1.68 -8.97 2.99
CA VAL A 28 0.52 -8.35 2.31
C VAL A 28 -0.78 -8.49 3.13
N PRO A 29 -1.09 -9.64 3.78
CA PRO A 29 -2.31 -9.78 4.57
C PRO A 29 -2.37 -8.81 5.77
N ALA A 30 -1.24 -8.58 6.45
CA ALA A 30 -1.20 -7.65 7.58
C ALA A 30 -1.39 -6.20 7.14
N ALA A 31 -0.80 -5.82 5.99
CA ALA A 31 -1.01 -4.50 5.40
C ALA A 31 -2.46 -4.29 4.96
N LEU A 32 -3.08 -5.30 4.35
CA LEU A 32 -4.48 -5.26 3.93
C LEU A 32 -5.40 -5.09 5.15
N ALA A 33 -5.17 -5.87 6.22
CA ALA A 33 -5.96 -5.79 7.45
C ALA A 33 -5.83 -4.40 8.10
N ALA A 34 -4.62 -3.85 8.20
CA ALA A 34 -4.38 -2.52 8.79
C ALA A 34 -5.06 -1.40 7.98
N LEU A 35 -5.02 -1.47 6.65
CA LEU A 35 -5.69 -0.50 5.79
C LEU A 35 -7.21 -0.63 5.83
N ALA A 36 -7.73 -1.86 5.91
CA ALA A 36 -9.17 -2.12 6.01
C ALA A 36 -9.77 -1.63 7.34
N ASP A 37 -8.98 -1.63 8.41
CA ASP A 37 -9.39 -1.11 9.73
C ASP A 37 -9.44 0.45 9.77
N THR A 38 -9.02 1.12 8.70
CA THR A 38 -9.04 2.59 8.63
C THR A 38 -10.47 3.11 8.47
N PRO A 39 -10.95 4.00 9.36
CA PRO A 39 -12.32 4.53 9.31
C PRO A 39 -12.66 5.15 7.95
N GLY A 40 -13.86 4.83 7.44
CA GLY A 40 -14.35 5.35 6.17
C GLY A 40 -13.81 4.62 4.93
N THR A 41 -13.01 3.56 5.10
CA THR A 41 -12.55 2.71 4.01
C THR A 41 -13.60 1.65 3.68
N ALA A 42 -14.08 1.63 2.44
CA ALA A 42 -15.01 0.62 1.93
C ALA A 42 -14.27 -0.55 1.28
N GLU A 43 -13.22 -0.25 0.52
CA GLU A 43 -12.43 -1.24 -0.22
C GLU A 43 -10.94 -0.90 -0.14
N VAL A 44 -10.12 -1.95 -0.16
CA VAL A 44 -8.66 -1.83 -0.13
C VAL A 44 -8.03 -2.81 -1.11
N VAL A 45 -7.01 -2.33 -1.81
CA VAL A 45 -6.10 -3.15 -2.62
C VAL A 45 -4.67 -2.86 -2.19
N VAL A 46 -3.86 -3.91 -1.99
CA VAL A 46 -2.42 -3.78 -1.74
C VAL A 46 -1.66 -4.36 -2.93
N LEU A 47 -0.70 -3.60 -3.44
CA LEU A 47 0.17 -3.98 -4.55
C LEU A 47 1.63 -3.97 -4.10
N SER A 48 2.23 -5.16 -4.00
CA SER A 48 3.63 -5.35 -3.61
C SER A 48 4.39 -6.08 -4.71
N THR A 49 5.39 -5.42 -5.26
CA THR A 49 6.34 -5.98 -6.22
C THR A 49 7.73 -5.41 -5.93
N CYS A 50 8.77 -5.85 -6.63
CA CYS A 50 10.09 -5.22 -6.50
C CYS A 50 10.11 -3.73 -6.90
N ASN A 51 9.17 -3.28 -7.74
CA ASN A 51 9.17 -1.92 -8.31
C ASN A 51 8.20 -0.96 -7.62
N ARG A 52 7.32 -1.46 -6.75
CA ARG A 52 6.33 -0.66 -6.03
C ARG A 52 5.81 -1.37 -4.78
N ALA A 53 5.48 -0.56 -3.79
CA ALA A 53 4.76 -0.94 -2.59
C ALA A 53 3.69 0.12 -2.35
N GLU A 54 2.44 -0.20 -2.70
CA GLU A 54 1.31 0.74 -2.67
C GLU A 54 0.06 0.11 -2.06
N GLY A 55 -0.72 0.92 -1.34
CA GLY A 55 -2.07 0.64 -0.88
C GLY A 55 -3.05 1.62 -1.53
N LEU A 56 -4.10 1.09 -2.13
CA LEU A 56 -5.20 1.85 -2.72
C LEU A 56 -6.43 1.68 -1.83
N THR A 57 -7.08 2.77 -1.44
CA THR A 57 -8.32 2.73 -0.67
C THR A 57 -9.44 3.48 -1.39
N HIS A 58 -10.67 3.01 -1.20
CA HIS A 58 -11.88 3.69 -1.63
C HIS A 58 -12.70 4.10 -0.41
N SER A 59 -13.10 5.37 -0.34
CA SER A 59 -13.97 5.88 0.73
C SER A 59 -15.44 5.83 0.32
N ALA A 60 -16.29 5.36 1.23
CA ALA A 60 -17.76 5.37 1.07
C ALA A 60 -18.34 6.79 1.04
#